data_AF-A0A938FT54-F1
#
_entry.id   AF-A0A938FT54-F1
#
_cell.length_a   1.000
_cell.length_b   1.000
_cell.length_c   1.000
_cell.angle_alpha   90.00
_cell.angle_beta   90.00
_cell.angle_gamma   90.00
#
_symmetry.space_group_name_H-M   'P 1'
#
loop_
_entity.id
_entity.type
_entity.pdbx_description
1 polymer ?
#
loop_
_entity_poly.entity_id
_entity_poly.type
_entity_poly.pdbx_seq_one_letter_code
_entity_poly.pdbx_strand_id
1 'polypeptide(L)'
;MASPMSAPGAWSESELSRFRRMTLIWAVTVLILFPVLAALGYYMRMFQSNFFPATRPEWFYSVLTLHALGMVGTWYVGAMAGASYLLSRYVRLSLAISKFAFGGTLLGVVLLIVCTLGGFFGVGWYFLFPLPLHSNGVWPPWATGMFLSALAILGVTWTIWTLNILHAIAQRYSLGTALGWHYLRGKAEPMVAPIVIICTVSLVVALAGFVAAVIVLLLFIAQWLGWLAVDALLMKNLTFLFGHNLVNITLYLGVGMVYELLPAYTGRPWRTNRVVVGAWSAILLLILFAYFHHLYMDFAQPRWIQAVGQIASYSLSVPAAVVSIFGALTLVYASRMRWTLASMLFVLGIMGWAVGGVAAVIDSTVAVNLVFHNTWIRRIPASPEAAKRRVDRRWVRIVEFREFLTLG
;
A
#
# COMPACT_ATOMS: atom_id res chain seq x y z
N MET A 1 6.95 -4.80 -33.19
CA MET A 1 7.66 -5.17 -31.96
C MET A 1 9.05 -4.57 -32.03
N ALA A 2 9.34 -3.53 -31.26
CA ALA A 2 10.72 -3.07 -31.13
C ALA A 2 11.47 -4.11 -30.28
N SER A 3 12.57 -4.63 -30.81
CA SER A 3 13.44 -5.56 -30.08
C SER A 3 13.92 -4.85 -28.81
N PRO A 4 13.78 -5.44 -27.61
CA PRO A 4 14.29 -4.81 -26.41
C PRO A 4 15.80 -4.71 -26.56
N MET A 5 16.34 -3.49 -26.62
CA MET A 5 17.77 -3.26 -26.45
C MET A 5 18.20 -4.05 -25.21
N SER A 6 18.96 -5.11 -25.45
CA SER A 6 19.41 -6.07 -24.46
C SER A 6 19.92 -5.34 -23.24
N ALA A 7 19.39 -5.69 -22.07
CA ALA A 7 19.93 -5.17 -20.83
C ALA A 7 21.45 -5.44 -20.79
N PRO A 8 22.29 -4.49 -20.33
CA PRO A 8 23.69 -4.79 -20.09
C PRO A 8 23.77 -6.01 -19.15
N GLY A 9 24.45 -7.07 -19.61
CA GLY A 9 24.52 -8.36 -18.91
C GLY A 9 23.23 -9.18 -19.03
N ALA A 10 22.89 -9.62 -20.24
CA ALA A 10 21.76 -10.50 -20.53
C ALA A 10 21.72 -11.69 -19.56
N TRP A 11 20.55 -11.97 -19.00
CA TRP A 11 20.34 -13.15 -18.16
C TRP A 11 20.75 -14.41 -18.92
N SER A 12 21.53 -15.30 -18.31
CA SER A 12 21.58 -16.67 -18.81
C SER A 12 20.20 -17.32 -18.61
N GLU A 13 19.85 -18.27 -19.48
CA GLU A 13 18.56 -18.98 -19.37
C GLU A 13 18.39 -19.65 -18.00
N SER A 14 19.48 -20.21 -17.46
CA SER A 14 19.49 -20.85 -16.14
C SER A 14 19.23 -19.87 -15.00
N GLU A 15 19.79 -18.66 -15.06
CA GLU A 15 19.55 -17.62 -14.05
C GLU A 15 18.12 -17.09 -14.13
N LEU A 16 17.63 -16.82 -15.35
CA LEU A 16 16.27 -16.34 -15.55
C LEU A 16 15.23 -17.38 -15.09
N SER A 17 15.47 -18.66 -15.37
CA SER A 17 14.63 -19.77 -14.90
C SER A 17 14.59 -19.83 -13.37
N ARG A 18 15.75 -19.70 -12.71
CA ARG A 18 15.82 -19.65 -11.23
C ARG A 18 15.09 -18.44 -10.65
N PHE A 19 15.20 -17.27 -11.29
CA PHE A 19 14.49 -16.06 -10.87
C PHE A 19 12.97 -16.17 -11.05
N ARG A 20 12.52 -16.74 -12.18
CA ARG A 20 11.11 -17.08 -12.43
C ARG A 20 10.56 -18.03 -11.38
N ARG A 21 11.31 -19.09 -11.04
CA ARG A 21 10.93 -20.03 -9.99
C ARG A 21 10.80 -19.35 -8.63
N MET A 22 11.72 -18.45 -8.29
CA MET A 22 11.62 -17.67 -7.06
C MET A 22 10.39 -16.75 -7.05
N THR A 23 10.08 -16.11 -8.17
CA THR A 23 8.86 -15.30 -8.33
C THR A 23 7.60 -16.16 -8.17
N LEU A 24 7.60 -17.37 -8.73
CA LEU A 24 6.49 -18.31 -8.58
C LEU A 24 6.29 -18.72 -7.11
N ILE A 25 7.37 -18.97 -6.38
CA ILE A 25 7.30 -19.25 -4.93
C ILE A 25 6.62 -18.08 -4.21
N TRP A 26 7.05 -16.84 -4.46
CA TRP A 26 6.38 -15.64 -3.93
C TRP A 26 4.89 -15.58 -4.27
N ALA A 27 4.54 -15.80 -5.54
CA ALA A 27 3.16 -15.76 -6.00
C ALA A 27 2.29 -16.83 -5.31
N VAL A 28 2.79 -18.07 -5.21
CA VAL A 28 2.09 -19.15 -4.51
C VAL A 28 1.93 -18.84 -3.03
N THR A 29 2.97 -18.32 -2.36
CA THR A 29 2.89 -17.90 -0.96
C THR A 29 1.81 -16.83 -0.75
N VAL A 30 1.77 -15.79 -1.60
CA VAL A 30 0.74 -14.75 -1.53
C VAL A 30 -0.66 -15.33 -1.75
N LEU A 31 -0.82 -16.22 -2.73
CA LEU A 31 -2.09 -16.89 -3.01
C LEU A 31 -2.56 -17.82 -1.89
N ILE A 32 -1.65 -18.38 -1.08
CA ILE A 32 -1.99 -19.18 0.10
C ILE A 32 -2.30 -18.28 1.30
N LEU A 33 -1.50 -17.24 1.53
CA LEU A 33 -1.69 -16.34 2.67
C LEU A 33 -2.98 -15.53 2.56
N PHE A 34 -3.34 -15.08 1.35
CA PHE A 34 -4.55 -14.30 1.12
C PHE A 34 -5.83 -14.96 1.67
N PRO A 35 -6.19 -16.21 1.31
CA PRO A 35 -7.38 -16.87 1.86
C PRO A 35 -7.28 -17.15 3.37
N VAL A 36 -6.10 -17.48 3.89
CA VAL A 36 -5.89 -17.67 5.34
C VAL A 36 -6.20 -16.37 6.09
N LEU A 37 -5.65 -15.25 5.65
CA LEU A 37 -5.89 -13.95 6.24
C LEU A 37 -7.33 -13.48 5.99
N ALA A 38 -7.94 -13.79 4.85
CA ALA A 38 -9.35 -13.52 4.60
C ALA A 38 -10.27 -14.29 5.57
N ALA A 39 -9.92 -15.52 5.92
CA ALA A 39 -10.64 -16.30 6.93
C ALA A 39 -10.58 -15.65 8.32
N LEU A 40 -9.44 -15.04 8.69
CA LEU A 40 -9.35 -14.20 9.90
C LEU A 40 -10.29 -12.98 9.83
N GLY A 41 -10.42 -12.37 8.65
CA GLY A 41 -11.39 -11.30 8.38
C GLY A 41 -12.83 -11.77 8.57
N TYR A 42 -13.15 -12.96 8.05
CA TYR A 42 -14.45 -13.60 8.21
C TYR A 42 -14.75 -13.92 9.68
N TYR A 43 -13.77 -14.46 10.41
CA TYR A 43 -13.86 -14.69 11.86
C TYR A 43 -14.26 -13.41 12.61
N MET A 44 -13.63 -12.27 12.29
CA MET A 44 -14.00 -10.99 12.92
C MET A 44 -15.46 -10.59 12.64
N ARG A 45 -15.99 -10.87 11.44
CA ARG A 45 -17.41 -10.60 11.11
C ARG A 45 -18.35 -11.49 11.90
N MET A 46 -18.01 -12.77 12.06
CA MET A 46 -18.75 -13.72 12.90
C MET A 46 -18.71 -13.32 14.38
N PHE A 47 -17.57 -12.83 14.87
CA PHE A 47 -17.48 -12.30 16.23
C PHE A 47 -18.41 -11.09 16.41
N GLN A 48 -18.45 -10.18 15.43
CA GLN A 48 -19.32 -8.99 15.45
C GLN A 48 -20.82 -9.31 15.33
N SER A 49 -21.20 -10.46 14.77
CA SER A 49 -22.59 -10.92 14.76
C SER A 49 -23.00 -11.63 16.06
N ASN A 50 -22.14 -11.64 17.08
CA ASN A 50 -22.34 -12.37 18.33
C ASN A 50 -22.46 -13.89 18.13
N PHE A 51 -21.84 -14.43 17.07
CA PHE A 51 -21.85 -15.88 16.81
C PHE A 51 -21.03 -16.67 17.84
N PHE A 52 -20.04 -16.04 18.48
CA PHE A 52 -19.16 -16.65 19.49
C PHE A 52 -19.30 -15.96 20.87
N PRO A 53 -20.45 -16.10 21.56
CA PRO A 53 -20.73 -15.31 22.77
C PRO A 53 -19.81 -15.65 23.96
N ALA A 54 -19.22 -16.84 23.99
CA ALA A 54 -18.30 -17.27 25.04
C ALA A 54 -16.83 -16.90 24.75
N THR A 55 -16.53 -16.34 23.58
CA THR A 55 -15.14 -16.02 23.22
C THR A 55 -14.72 -14.69 23.83
N ARG A 56 -13.54 -14.73 24.46
CA ARG A 56 -12.87 -13.57 25.05
C ARG A 56 -12.64 -12.44 24.02
N PRO A 57 -12.95 -11.17 24.33
CA PRO A 57 -12.74 -10.03 23.42
C PRO A 57 -11.29 -9.86 22.92
N GLU A 58 -10.31 -10.30 23.67
CA GLU A 58 -8.88 -10.25 23.33
C GLU A 58 -8.57 -11.00 22.02
N TRP A 59 -9.31 -12.08 21.72
CA TRP A 59 -9.20 -12.79 20.45
C TRP A 59 -9.58 -11.91 19.27
N PHE A 60 -10.61 -11.06 19.42
CA PHE A 60 -10.99 -10.14 18.36
C PHE A 60 -9.84 -9.18 18.02
N TYR A 61 -9.19 -8.59 19.04
CA TYR A 61 -8.10 -7.63 18.82
C TYR A 61 -6.80 -8.29 18.33
N SER A 62 -6.48 -9.48 18.83
CA SER A 62 -5.35 -10.27 18.35
C SER A 62 -5.53 -10.65 16.87
N VAL A 63 -6.70 -11.19 16.51
CA VAL A 63 -7.02 -11.56 15.12
C VAL A 63 -7.10 -10.33 14.22
N LEU A 64 -7.66 -9.21 14.70
CA LEU A 64 -7.66 -7.94 13.98
C LEU A 64 -6.24 -7.47 13.65
N THR A 65 -5.34 -7.58 14.62
CA THR A 65 -3.93 -7.19 14.46
C THR A 65 -3.23 -8.07 13.43
N LEU A 66 -3.37 -9.40 13.57
CA LEU A 66 -2.76 -10.36 12.63
C LEU A 66 -3.33 -10.24 11.22
N HIS A 67 -4.66 -10.15 11.09
CA HIS A 67 -5.34 -9.98 9.80
C HIS A 67 -4.83 -8.72 9.10
N ALA A 68 -4.88 -7.57 9.77
CA ALA A 68 -4.59 -6.30 9.13
C ALA A 68 -3.10 -6.17 8.75
N LEU A 69 -2.17 -6.51 9.64
CA LEU A 69 -0.73 -6.53 9.32
C LEU A 69 -0.40 -7.58 8.25
N GLY A 70 -0.97 -8.78 8.37
CA GLY A 70 -0.78 -9.86 7.43
C GLY A 70 -1.23 -9.49 6.02
N MET A 71 -2.40 -8.86 5.89
CA MET A 71 -2.96 -8.44 4.60
C MET A 71 -2.11 -7.34 3.96
N VAL A 72 -1.74 -6.31 4.72
CA VAL A 72 -0.86 -5.22 4.22
C VAL A 72 0.48 -5.80 3.76
N GLY A 73 1.11 -6.65 4.59
CA GLY A 73 2.38 -7.28 4.25
C GLY A 73 2.30 -8.19 3.03
N THR A 74 1.25 -9.01 2.94
CA THR A 74 1.03 -9.95 1.83
C THR A 74 0.86 -9.23 0.50
N TRP A 75 0.07 -8.15 0.48
CA TRP A 75 -0.07 -7.33 -0.73
C TRP A 75 1.22 -6.60 -1.09
N TYR A 76 1.95 -6.06 -0.11
CA TYR A 76 3.23 -5.40 -0.34
C TYR A 76 4.24 -6.35 -0.99
N VAL A 77 4.45 -7.54 -0.43
CA VAL A 77 5.42 -8.50 -0.98
C VAL A 77 4.97 -9.08 -2.32
N GLY A 78 3.66 -9.24 -2.53
CA GLY A 78 3.11 -9.63 -3.83
C GLY A 78 3.38 -8.59 -4.91
N ALA A 79 3.14 -7.31 -4.60
CA ALA A 79 3.42 -6.20 -5.51
C ALA A 79 4.92 -6.06 -5.80
N MET A 80 5.77 -6.17 -4.78
CA MET A 80 7.23 -6.16 -4.93
C MET A 80 7.73 -7.31 -5.80
N ALA A 81 7.26 -8.54 -5.58
CA ALA A 81 7.66 -9.71 -6.37
C ALA A 81 7.19 -9.60 -7.83
N GLY A 82 5.94 -9.21 -8.06
CA GLY A 82 5.39 -9.02 -9.40
C GLY A 82 6.08 -7.90 -10.18
N ALA A 83 6.29 -6.74 -9.54
CA ALA A 83 7.02 -5.63 -10.15
C ALA A 83 8.49 -6.00 -10.43
N SER A 84 9.16 -6.70 -9.50
CA SER A 84 10.52 -7.21 -9.71
C SER A 84 10.61 -8.13 -10.93
N TYR A 85 9.63 -9.02 -11.10
CA TYR A 85 9.57 -9.91 -12.25
C TYR A 85 9.44 -9.18 -13.59
N LEU A 86 8.59 -8.16 -13.64
CA LEU A 86 8.43 -7.38 -14.86
C LEU A 86 9.64 -6.46 -15.11
N LEU A 87 10.21 -5.87 -14.07
CA LEU A 87 11.43 -5.08 -14.14
C LEU A 87 12.64 -5.90 -14.60
N SER A 88 12.66 -7.22 -14.39
CA SER A 88 13.78 -8.07 -14.81
C SER A 88 13.99 -8.08 -16.33
N ARG A 89 13.01 -7.58 -17.11
CA ARG A 89 13.13 -7.33 -18.56
C ARG A 89 14.04 -6.15 -18.89
N TYR A 90 14.18 -5.21 -17.97
CA TYR A 90 14.90 -3.95 -18.15
C TYR A 90 16.18 -3.87 -17.34
N VAL A 91 16.25 -4.55 -16.19
CA VAL A 91 17.40 -4.50 -15.27
C VAL A 91 17.73 -5.88 -14.73
N ARG A 92 18.97 -6.08 -14.25
CA ARG A 92 19.40 -7.34 -13.64
C ARG A 92 19.27 -7.28 -12.12
N LEU A 93 18.37 -8.07 -11.57
CA LEU A 93 18.07 -8.12 -10.13
C LEU A 93 18.83 -9.26 -9.44
N SER A 94 19.24 -9.05 -8.19
CA SER A 94 19.87 -10.12 -7.40
C SER A 94 18.86 -11.17 -6.93
N LEU A 95 19.03 -12.42 -7.40
CA LEU A 95 18.29 -13.58 -6.91
C LEU A 95 18.57 -13.85 -5.43
N ALA A 96 19.81 -13.63 -4.97
CA ALA A 96 20.18 -13.84 -3.58
C ALA A 96 19.38 -12.90 -2.65
N ILE A 97 19.19 -11.65 -3.06
CA ILE A 97 18.41 -10.68 -2.29
C ILE A 97 16.92 -11.03 -2.32
N SER A 98 16.39 -11.57 -3.42
CA SER A 98 15.02 -12.08 -3.45
C SER A 98 14.80 -13.25 -2.48
N LYS A 99 15.77 -14.17 -2.37
CA LYS A 99 15.74 -15.29 -1.40
C LYS A 99 15.86 -14.80 0.05
N PHE A 100 16.77 -13.86 0.31
CA PHE A 100 16.90 -13.20 1.59
C PHE A 100 15.60 -12.51 2.00
N ALA A 101 14.99 -11.77 1.06
CA ALA A 101 13.72 -11.09 1.27
C ALA A 101 12.61 -12.06 1.67
N PHE A 102 12.59 -13.25 1.04
CA PHE A 102 11.63 -14.30 1.34
C PHE A 102 11.84 -14.88 2.74
N GLY A 103 13.08 -15.26 3.08
CA GLY A 103 13.41 -15.81 4.39
C GLY A 103 13.11 -14.84 5.54
N GLY A 104 13.53 -13.58 5.40
CA GLY A 104 13.26 -12.54 6.38
C GLY A 104 11.77 -12.23 6.53
N THR A 105 11.01 -12.22 5.42
CA THR A 105 9.54 -12.05 5.47
C THR A 105 8.87 -13.22 6.18
N LEU A 106 9.25 -14.46 5.86
CA LEU A 106 8.70 -15.64 6.50
C LEU A 106 8.96 -15.63 8.00
N LEU A 107 10.18 -15.30 8.43
CA LEU A 107 10.52 -15.17 9.84
C LEU A 107 9.67 -14.09 10.52
N GLY A 108 9.55 -12.91 9.93
CA GLY A 108 8.70 -11.84 10.46
C GLY A 108 7.24 -12.27 10.60
N VAL A 109 6.68 -12.97 9.61
CA VAL A 109 5.30 -13.51 9.66
C VAL A 109 5.14 -14.52 10.79
N VAL A 110 6.09 -15.43 10.98
CA VAL A 110 6.05 -16.41 12.08
C VAL A 110 6.04 -15.69 13.43
N LEU A 111 6.90 -14.67 13.62
CA LEU A 111 6.92 -13.90 14.86
C LEU A 111 5.60 -13.13 15.09
N LEU A 112 5.00 -12.57 14.04
CA LEU A 112 3.67 -11.93 14.12
C LEU A 112 2.58 -12.93 14.54
N ILE A 113 2.58 -14.14 13.99
CA ILE A 113 1.63 -15.19 14.37
C ILE A 113 1.81 -15.58 15.84
N VAL A 114 3.05 -15.78 16.29
CA VAL A 114 3.34 -16.19 17.67
C VAL A 114 2.96 -15.08 18.67
N CYS A 115 3.31 -13.82 18.41
CA CYS A 115 3.00 -12.73 19.33
C CYS A 115 1.49 -12.45 19.40
N THR A 116 0.78 -12.54 18.27
CA THR A 116 -0.67 -12.31 18.23
C THR A 116 -1.44 -13.49 18.80
N LEU A 117 -1.30 -14.71 18.25
CA LEU A 117 -2.13 -15.85 18.64
C LEU A 117 -1.65 -16.53 19.92
N GLY A 118 -0.33 -16.53 20.18
CA GLY A 118 0.23 -17.09 21.41
C GLY A 118 0.27 -16.09 22.57
N GLY A 119 0.50 -14.81 22.26
CA GLY A 119 0.65 -13.75 23.25
C GLY A 119 -0.60 -12.88 23.44
N PHE A 120 -1.64 -13.02 22.62
CA PHE A 120 -2.80 -12.11 22.59
C PHE A 120 -2.46 -10.66 22.26
N PHE A 121 -1.33 -10.40 21.59
CA PHE A 121 -0.94 -9.05 21.19
C PHE A 121 -1.97 -8.45 20.24
N GLY A 122 -2.61 -7.34 20.66
CA GLY A 122 -3.86 -6.85 20.04
C GLY A 122 -3.92 -5.33 19.88
N VAL A 123 -2.97 -4.73 19.18
CA VAL A 123 -2.82 -3.27 19.08
C VAL A 123 -3.37 -2.66 17.78
N GLY A 124 -3.87 -3.49 16.87
CA GLY A 124 -4.20 -3.10 15.50
C GLY A 124 -2.96 -2.86 14.64
N TRP A 125 -3.15 -2.69 13.33
CA TRP A 125 -2.01 -2.63 12.40
C TRP A 125 -1.19 -1.34 12.44
N TYR A 126 -1.75 -0.27 13.01
CA TYR A 126 -1.03 0.97 13.22
C TYR A 126 -0.13 0.94 14.45
N PHE A 127 -0.28 -0.05 15.34
CA PHE A 127 0.52 -0.18 16.57
C PHE A 127 0.74 1.16 17.30
N LEU A 128 -0.33 1.95 17.42
CA LEU A 128 -0.22 3.34 17.87
C LEU A 128 0.31 3.41 19.30
N PHE A 129 1.40 4.16 19.48
CA PHE A 129 1.90 4.53 20.79
C PHE A 129 0.80 5.24 21.61
N PRO A 130 0.66 4.97 22.93
CA PRO A 130 1.52 4.15 23.78
C PRO A 130 1.13 2.66 23.87
N LEU A 131 0.06 2.24 23.20
CA LEU A 131 -0.60 0.95 23.44
C LEU A 131 0.34 -0.28 23.38
N PRO A 132 1.27 -0.43 22.42
CA PRO A 132 2.19 -1.57 22.40
C PRO A 132 3.01 -1.78 23.68
N LEU A 133 3.30 -0.71 24.43
CA LEU A 133 4.09 -0.76 25.66
C LEU A 133 3.23 -0.84 26.92
N HIS A 134 1.91 -0.60 26.81
CA HIS A 134 0.98 -0.52 27.94
C HIS A 134 -0.18 -1.51 27.75
N SER A 135 0.11 -2.80 27.89
CA SER A 135 -0.88 -3.88 27.69
C SER A 135 -1.95 -3.97 28.76
N ASN A 136 -1.73 -3.35 29.93
CA ASN A 136 -2.57 -3.49 31.11
C ASN A 136 -2.86 -4.96 31.49
N GLY A 137 -1.87 -5.84 31.31
CA GLY A 137 -1.96 -7.27 31.62
C GLY A 137 -2.63 -8.13 30.55
N VAL A 138 -3.14 -7.55 29.45
CA VAL A 138 -3.83 -8.29 28.37
C VAL A 138 -2.87 -9.22 27.62
N TRP A 139 -1.65 -8.76 27.35
CA TRP A 139 -0.57 -9.58 26.81
C TRP A 139 0.72 -9.42 27.62
N PRO A 140 1.55 -10.48 27.67
CA PRO A 140 2.83 -10.44 28.36
C PRO A 140 3.87 -9.58 27.60
N PRO A 141 4.89 -9.01 28.29
CA PRO A 141 5.91 -8.16 27.65
C PRO A 141 6.68 -8.82 26.50
N TRP A 142 6.86 -10.14 26.53
CA TRP A 142 7.54 -10.86 25.45
C TRP A 142 6.80 -10.73 24.11
N ALA A 143 5.46 -10.59 24.13
CA ALA A 143 4.66 -10.45 22.92
C ALA A 143 4.95 -9.10 22.24
N THR A 144 5.10 -8.03 23.02
CA THR A 144 5.57 -6.72 22.53
C THR A 144 6.99 -6.83 21.96
N GLY A 145 7.91 -7.47 22.67
CA GLY A 145 9.29 -7.66 22.20
C GLY A 145 9.38 -8.42 20.90
N MET A 146 8.59 -9.49 20.77
CA MET A 146 8.49 -10.29 19.57
C MET A 146 7.86 -9.50 18.40
N PHE A 147 6.84 -8.68 18.68
CA PHE A 147 6.25 -7.78 17.69
C PHE A 147 7.26 -6.76 17.15
N LEU A 148 7.98 -6.05 18.04
CA LEU A 148 9.02 -5.10 17.65
C LEU A 148 10.15 -5.77 16.87
N SER A 149 10.52 -6.99 17.26
CA SER A 149 11.51 -7.81 16.53
C SER A 149 11.02 -8.18 15.13
N ALA A 150 9.74 -8.55 15.00
CA ALA A 150 9.12 -8.82 13.70
C ALA A 150 9.15 -7.59 12.79
N LEU A 151 8.78 -6.41 13.32
CA LEU A 151 8.87 -5.15 12.56
C LEU A 151 10.31 -4.81 12.15
N ALA A 152 11.28 -5.03 13.03
CA ALA A 152 12.71 -4.82 12.73
C ALA A 152 13.16 -5.71 11.56
N ILE A 153 12.86 -7.01 11.65
CA ILE A 153 13.22 -7.99 10.62
C ILE A 153 12.56 -7.64 9.30
N LEU A 154 11.25 -7.38 9.28
CA LEU A 154 10.52 -7.00 8.06
C LEU A 154 11.05 -5.69 7.47
N GLY A 155 11.26 -4.67 8.31
CA GLY A 155 11.77 -3.36 7.89
C GLY A 155 13.16 -3.45 7.24
N VAL A 156 14.11 -4.12 7.89
CA VAL A 156 15.46 -4.34 7.33
C VAL A 156 15.38 -5.15 6.04
N THR A 157 14.60 -6.23 6.05
CA THR A 157 14.43 -7.13 4.92
C THR A 157 13.90 -6.40 3.68
N TRP A 158 12.84 -5.62 3.84
CA TRP A 158 12.20 -4.90 2.76
C TRP A 158 12.99 -3.67 2.32
N THR A 159 13.77 -3.05 3.22
CA THR A 159 14.71 -1.97 2.87
C THR A 159 15.81 -2.51 1.95
N ILE A 160 16.44 -3.63 2.31
CA ILE A 160 17.50 -4.25 1.48
C ILE A 160 16.93 -4.65 0.10
N TRP A 161 15.72 -5.21 0.06
CA TRP A 161 15.08 -5.57 -1.21
C TRP A 161 14.82 -4.34 -2.09
N THR A 162 14.32 -3.25 -1.49
CA THR A 162 14.09 -1.96 -2.15
C THR A 162 15.38 -1.38 -2.73
N LEU A 163 16.44 -1.33 -1.91
CA LEU A 163 17.75 -0.83 -2.32
C LEU A 163 18.34 -1.64 -3.48
N ASN A 164 18.18 -2.96 -3.48
CA ASN A 164 18.63 -3.80 -4.58
C ASN A 164 17.93 -3.47 -5.91
N ILE A 165 16.62 -3.24 -5.91
CA ILE A 165 15.89 -2.89 -7.12
C ILE A 165 16.33 -1.50 -7.62
N LEU A 166 16.42 -0.51 -6.72
CA LEU A 166 16.90 0.83 -7.06
C LEU A 166 18.34 0.81 -7.59
N HIS A 167 19.22 0.02 -6.96
CA HIS A 167 20.59 -0.16 -7.42
C HIS A 167 20.63 -0.75 -8.82
N ALA A 168 19.85 -1.81 -9.09
CA ALA A 168 19.77 -2.41 -10.42
C ALA A 168 19.26 -1.43 -11.49
N ILE A 169 18.32 -0.53 -11.14
CA ILE A 169 17.89 0.57 -12.02
C ILE A 169 19.04 1.56 -12.24
N ALA A 170 19.74 1.96 -11.18
CA ALA A 170 20.84 2.92 -11.24
C ALA A 170 22.04 2.43 -12.07
N GLN A 171 22.25 1.11 -12.18
CA GLN A 171 23.27 0.52 -13.06
C GLN A 171 23.00 0.75 -14.56
N ARG A 172 21.74 1.02 -14.94
CA ARG A 172 21.35 1.23 -16.35
C ARG A 172 20.92 2.66 -16.65
N TYR A 173 20.32 3.35 -15.69
CA TYR A 173 19.74 4.67 -15.87
C TYR A 173 20.27 5.62 -14.80
N SER A 174 20.67 6.83 -15.18
CA SER A 174 20.83 7.90 -14.21
C SER A 174 19.48 8.20 -13.54
N LEU A 175 19.48 8.74 -12.32
CA LEU A 175 18.25 9.00 -11.57
C LEU A 175 17.24 9.86 -12.38
N GLY A 176 17.71 10.93 -13.03
CA GLY A 176 16.86 11.79 -13.86
C GLY A 176 16.25 11.07 -15.06
N THR A 177 16.98 10.14 -15.67
CA THR A 177 16.48 9.30 -16.77
C THR A 177 15.50 8.25 -16.26
N ALA A 178 15.78 7.61 -15.12
CA ALA A 178 14.88 6.64 -14.49
C ALA A 178 13.55 7.28 -14.07
N LEU A 179 13.58 8.56 -13.66
CA LEU A 179 12.39 9.38 -13.39
C LEU A 179 11.73 9.94 -14.66
N GLY A 180 12.35 9.78 -15.84
CA GLY A 180 11.83 10.22 -17.12
C GLY A 180 11.89 11.74 -17.35
N TRP A 181 12.63 12.51 -16.55
CA TRP A 181 12.59 13.99 -16.59
C TRP A 181 13.05 14.60 -17.91
N HIS A 182 13.76 13.87 -18.76
CA HIS A 182 14.07 14.30 -20.12
C HIS A 182 12.81 14.46 -20.99
N TYR A 183 11.75 13.67 -20.76
CA TYR A 183 10.45 13.83 -21.43
C TYR A 183 9.75 15.14 -21.08
N LEU A 184 9.96 15.68 -19.88
CA LEU A 184 9.43 17.00 -19.48
C LEU A 184 10.11 18.13 -20.27
N ARG A 185 11.36 17.91 -20.68
CA ARG A 185 12.14 18.83 -21.54
C ARG A 185 11.89 18.59 -23.04
N GLY A 186 10.91 17.77 -23.40
CA GLY A 186 10.55 17.46 -24.78
C GLY A 186 11.49 16.46 -25.49
N LYS A 187 12.43 15.84 -24.79
CA LYS A 187 13.31 14.81 -25.37
C LYS A 187 12.64 13.44 -25.33
N ALA A 188 12.68 12.71 -26.44
CA ALA A 188 12.10 11.36 -26.54
C ALA A 188 13.10 10.26 -26.12
N GLU A 189 14.40 10.51 -26.26
CA GLU A 189 15.47 9.57 -25.96
C GLU A 189 16.23 9.93 -24.66
N PRO A 190 16.71 8.93 -23.90
CA PRO A 190 16.55 7.50 -24.15
C PRO A 190 15.11 7.03 -23.87
N MET A 191 14.64 6.04 -24.63
CA MET A 191 13.34 5.41 -24.38
C MET A 191 13.30 4.68 -23.03
N VAL A 192 12.36 5.06 -22.15
CA VAL A 192 12.17 4.44 -20.82
C VAL A 192 10.76 3.87 -20.72
N ALA A 193 10.64 2.60 -20.36
CA ALA A 193 9.35 1.96 -20.14
C ALA A 193 8.64 2.54 -18.90
N PRO A 194 7.30 2.70 -18.91
CA PRO A 194 6.59 3.29 -17.78
C PRO A 194 6.85 2.58 -16.45
N ILE A 195 6.94 1.25 -16.45
CA ILE A 195 7.19 0.48 -15.22
C ILE A 195 8.52 0.83 -14.55
N VAL A 196 9.55 1.22 -15.31
CA VAL A 196 10.83 1.69 -14.72
C VAL A 196 10.59 2.97 -13.91
N ILE A 197 9.90 3.95 -14.50
CA ILE A 197 9.57 5.23 -13.85
C ILE A 197 8.72 5.01 -12.60
N ILE A 198 7.67 4.21 -12.73
CA ILE A 198 6.73 3.90 -11.64
C ILE A 198 7.47 3.24 -10.48
N CYS A 199 8.30 2.25 -10.76
CA CYS A 199 9.06 1.57 -9.72
C CYS A 199 10.12 2.48 -9.10
N THR A 200 10.82 3.31 -9.88
CA THR A 200 11.76 4.29 -9.33
C THR A 200 11.08 5.25 -8.37
N VAL A 201 9.97 5.87 -8.78
CA VAL A 201 9.19 6.77 -7.91
C VAL A 201 8.74 6.04 -6.65
N SER A 202 8.10 4.88 -6.81
CA SER A 202 7.53 4.13 -5.70
C SER A 202 8.59 3.69 -4.69
N LEU A 203 9.74 3.21 -5.16
CA LEU A 203 10.80 2.69 -4.29
C LEU A 203 11.61 3.80 -3.62
N VAL A 204 11.76 4.97 -4.25
CA VAL A 204 12.34 6.15 -3.57
C VAL A 204 11.45 6.60 -2.41
N VAL A 205 10.13 6.63 -2.62
CA VAL A 205 9.16 6.92 -1.54
C VAL A 205 9.18 5.82 -0.48
N ALA A 206 9.40 4.56 -0.87
CA ALA A 206 9.53 3.44 0.07
C ALA A 206 10.66 3.67 1.05
N LEU A 207 11.82 4.13 0.58
CA LEU A 207 12.95 4.44 1.44
C LEU A 207 12.61 5.52 2.47
N ALA A 208 11.88 6.57 2.07
CA ALA A 208 11.44 7.59 3.03
C ALA A 208 10.52 6.98 4.11
N GLY A 209 9.59 6.09 3.72
CA GLY A 209 8.75 5.35 4.66
C GLY A 209 9.54 4.42 5.58
N PHE A 210 10.55 3.71 5.06
CA PHE A 210 11.39 2.83 5.87
C PHE A 210 12.31 3.57 6.83
N VAL A 211 12.80 4.76 6.45
CA VAL A 211 13.52 5.63 7.38
C VAL A 211 12.61 6.02 8.55
N ALA A 212 11.37 6.42 8.29
CA ALA A 212 10.39 6.69 9.35
C ALA A 212 10.12 5.45 10.22
N ALA A 213 10.04 4.25 9.62
CA ALA A 213 9.88 2.99 10.32
C ALA A 213 11.05 2.66 11.26
N VAL A 214 12.28 2.89 10.82
CA VAL A 214 13.48 2.71 11.66
C VAL A 214 13.46 3.68 12.83
N ILE A 215 13.15 4.96 12.58
CA ILE A 215 13.10 5.97 13.64
C ILE A 215 12.04 5.61 14.68
N VAL A 216 10.80 5.30 14.26
CA VAL A 216 9.73 4.96 15.22
C VAL A 216 10.05 3.68 16.00
N LEU A 217 10.70 2.69 15.37
CA LEU A 217 11.13 1.47 16.06
C LEU A 217 12.21 1.76 17.12
N LEU A 218 13.22 2.58 16.79
CA LEU A 218 14.24 3.00 17.75
C LEU A 218 13.64 3.78 18.92
N LEU A 219 12.65 4.64 18.65
CA LEU A 219 11.93 5.38 19.69
C LEU A 219 11.10 4.44 20.59
N PHE A 220 10.43 3.43 20.02
CA PHE A 220 9.76 2.38 20.81
C PHE A 220 10.74 1.67 21.74
N ILE A 221 11.92 1.29 21.23
CA ILE A 221 12.96 0.60 22.00
C ILE A 221 13.51 1.52 23.10
N ALA A 222 13.83 2.77 22.77
CA ALA A 222 14.36 3.74 23.74
C ALA A 222 13.36 4.02 24.87
N GLN A 223 12.06 4.15 24.54
CA GLN A 223 11.01 4.29 25.55
C GLN A 223 10.86 3.02 26.40
N TRP A 224 10.91 1.84 25.78
CA TRP A 224 10.78 0.57 26.50
C TRP A 224 11.94 0.32 27.47
N LEU A 225 13.16 0.71 27.09
CA LEU A 225 14.35 0.63 27.94
C LEU A 225 14.47 1.78 28.96
N GLY A 226 13.52 2.73 28.96
CA GLY A 226 13.53 3.88 29.85
C GLY A 226 14.63 4.91 29.55
N TRP A 227 15.22 4.87 28.35
CA TRP A 227 16.29 5.79 27.94
C TRP A 227 15.78 7.18 27.57
N LEU A 228 14.56 7.27 27.06
CA LEU A 228 13.96 8.51 26.58
C LEU A 228 12.44 8.48 26.79
N ALA A 229 11.87 9.62 27.22
CA ALA A 229 10.43 9.84 27.16
C ALA A 229 10.06 10.36 25.75
N VAL A 230 9.23 9.61 25.04
CA VAL A 230 8.89 9.89 23.64
C VAL A 230 7.53 10.56 23.51
N ASP A 231 7.45 11.57 22.65
CA ASP A 231 6.21 12.26 22.32
C ASP A 231 5.26 11.39 21.47
N ALA A 232 4.00 11.29 21.90
CA ALA A 232 3.00 10.46 21.22
C ALA A 232 2.64 10.99 19.83
N LEU A 233 2.64 12.31 19.64
CA LEU A 233 2.33 12.92 18.35
C LEU A 233 3.43 12.62 17.33
N LEU A 234 4.71 12.71 17.72
CA LEU A 234 5.85 12.31 16.91
C LEU A 234 5.74 10.84 16.47
N MET A 235 5.49 9.94 17.42
CA MET A 235 5.32 8.51 17.12
C MET A 235 4.21 8.28 16.10
N LYS A 236 3.06 8.95 16.28
CA LYS A 236 1.92 8.85 15.37
C LYS A 236 2.25 9.38 13.96
N ASN A 237 2.94 10.51 13.85
CA ASN A 237 3.38 11.04 12.54
C ASN A 237 4.30 10.07 11.81
N LEU A 238 5.32 9.53 12.50
CA LEU A 238 6.26 8.58 11.89
C LEU A 238 5.58 7.29 11.46
N THR A 239 4.69 6.75 12.30
CA THR A 239 3.88 5.57 11.97
C THR A 239 3.03 5.81 10.72
N PHE A 240 2.34 6.96 10.62
CA PHE A 240 1.51 7.23 9.45
C PHE A 240 2.31 7.58 8.21
N LEU A 241 3.46 8.26 8.32
CA LEU A 241 4.36 8.46 7.18
C LEU A 241 4.83 7.11 6.62
N PHE A 242 5.26 6.19 7.49
CA PHE A 242 5.62 4.83 7.10
C PHE A 242 4.42 4.08 6.48
N GLY A 243 3.32 3.96 7.22
CA GLY A 243 2.17 3.15 6.84
C GLY A 243 1.50 3.67 5.56
N HIS A 244 1.34 4.99 5.43
CA HIS A 244 0.76 5.63 4.26
C HIS A 244 1.61 5.40 3.01
N ASN A 245 2.94 5.58 3.13
CA ASN A 245 3.84 5.29 2.02
C ASN A 245 3.75 3.81 1.63
N LEU A 246 3.84 2.89 2.59
CA LEU A 246 3.82 1.45 2.34
C LEU A 246 2.57 1.01 1.54
N VAL A 247 1.38 1.45 1.93
CA VAL A 247 0.13 1.07 1.25
C VAL A 247 0.01 1.70 -0.14
N ASN A 248 0.43 2.95 -0.31
CA ASN A 248 0.41 3.60 -1.63
C ASN A 248 1.42 2.97 -2.58
N ILE A 249 2.62 2.66 -2.12
CA ILE A 249 3.66 2.00 -2.92
C ILE A 249 3.20 0.62 -3.37
N THR A 250 2.56 -0.14 -2.47
CA THR A 250 1.94 -1.43 -2.82
C THR A 250 1.00 -1.28 -4.01
N LEU A 251 0.10 -0.29 -3.94
CA LEU A 251 -0.82 0.03 -5.02
C LEU A 251 -0.09 0.48 -6.29
N TYR A 252 0.89 1.38 -6.19
CA TYR A 252 1.61 1.94 -7.33
C TYR A 252 2.44 0.89 -8.08
N LEU A 253 3.06 -0.04 -7.37
CA LEU A 253 3.72 -1.20 -7.97
C LEU A 253 2.69 -2.08 -8.69
N GLY A 254 1.51 -2.28 -8.09
CA GLY A 254 0.35 -2.90 -8.73
C GLY A 254 -0.05 -2.23 -10.05
N VAL A 255 -0.21 -0.91 -10.03
CA VAL A 255 -0.50 -0.09 -11.21
C VAL A 255 0.63 -0.18 -12.24
N GLY A 256 1.90 -0.20 -11.81
CA GLY A 256 3.05 -0.42 -12.68
C GLY A 256 2.96 -1.74 -13.46
N MET A 257 2.47 -2.81 -12.82
CA MET A 257 2.20 -4.07 -13.51
C MET A 257 1.08 -3.94 -14.56
N VAL A 258 0.03 -3.16 -14.28
CA VAL A 258 -1.03 -2.87 -15.26
C VAL A 258 -0.47 -2.13 -16.47
N TYR A 259 0.35 -1.11 -16.26
CA TYR A 259 1.00 -0.34 -17.34
C TYR A 259 1.84 -1.23 -18.26
N GLU A 260 2.53 -2.22 -17.68
CA GLU A 260 3.39 -3.14 -18.43
C GLU A 260 2.60 -4.26 -19.13
N LEU A 261 1.55 -4.79 -18.51
CA LEU A 261 0.86 -5.99 -18.99
C LEU A 261 -0.36 -5.70 -19.86
N LEU A 262 -1.16 -4.68 -19.55
CA LEU A 262 -2.39 -4.36 -20.29
C LEU A 262 -2.16 -4.12 -21.80
N PRO A 263 -1.04 -3.52 -22.25
CA PRO A 263 -0.72 -3.40 -23.68
C PRO A 263 -0.71 -4.72 -24.44
N ALA A 264 -0.26 -5.82 -23.80
CA ALA A 264 -0.20 -7.12 -24.43
C ALA A 264 -1.59 -7.72 -24.68
N TYR A 265 -2.58 -7.41 -23.83
CA TYR A 265 -3.96 -7.87 -24.01
C TYR A 265 -4.73 -7.03 -25.03
N THR A 266 -4.49 -5.72 -25.04
CA THR A 266 -5.21 -4.76 -25.90
C THR A 266 -4.60 -4.62 -27.29
N GLY A 267 -3.34 -5.05 -27.47
CA GLY A 267 -2.57 -4.83 -28.70
C GLY A 267 -2.18 -3.36 -28.91
N ARG A 268 -2.28 -2.52 -27.87
CA ARG A 268 -2.09 -1.07 -27.94
C ARG A 268 -0.98 -0.63 -26.98
N PRO A 269 0.03 0.12 -27.43
CA PRO A 269 1.17 0.47 -26.58
C PRO A 269 0.78 1.55 -25.57
N TRP A 270 1.15 1.36 -24.29
CA TRP A 270 1.15 2.42 -23.29
C TRP A 270 2.50 3.14 -23.31
N ARG A 271 2.58 4.24 -24.06
CA ARG A 271 3.85 4.96 -24.24
C ARG A 271 4.13 5.93 -23.09
N THR A 272 5.39 6.00 -22.70
CA THR A 272 5.89 7.09 -21.84
C THR A 272 5.81 8.40 -22.60
N ASN A 273 5.25 9.42 -21.96
CA ASN A 273 5.14 10.78 -22.49
C ASN A 273 5.24 11.79 -21.35
N ARG A 274 5.25 13.09 -21.70
CA ARG A 274 5.36 14.18 -20.72
C ARG A 274 4.26 14.19 -19.66
N VAL A 275 3.05 13.74 -20.01
CA VAL A 275 1.90 13.69 -19.07
C VAL A 275 2.11 12.58 -18.04
N VAL A 276 2.51 11.38 -18.49
CA VAL A 276 2.86 10.26 -17.61
C VAL A 276 3.97 10.66 -16.65
N VAL A 277 5.05 11.23 -17.17
CA VAL A 277 6.20 11.65 -16.34
C VAL A 277 5.82 12.76 -15.36
N GLY A 278 5.06 13.76 -15.81
CA GLY A 278 4.60 14.85 -14.95
C GLY A 278 3.73 14.35 -13.80
N ALA A 279 2.82 13.42 -14.09
CA ALA A 279 1.97 12.78 -13.09
C ALA A 279 2.76 11.99 -12.05
N TRP A 280 3.71 11.14 -12.47
CA TRP A 280 4.53 10.37 -11.54
C TRP A 280 5.55 11.23 -10.77
N SER A 281 6.02 12.33 -11.36
CA SER A 281 6.84 13.32 -10.65
C SER A 281 6.03 14.08 -9.59
N ALA A 282 4.77 14.40 -9.87
CA ALA A 282 3.87 14.99 -8.88
C ALA A 282 3.59 14.00 -7.73
N ILE A 283 3.36 12.72 -8.05
CA ILE A 283 3.16 11.66 -7.05
C ILE A 283 4.39 11.56 -6.12
N LEU A 284 5.61 11.56 -6.67
CA LEU A 284 6.86 11.49 -5.89
C LEU A 284 6.92 12.53 -4.77
N LEU A 285 6.40 13.75 -5.02
CA LEU A 285 6.41 14.84 -4.05
C LEU A 285 5.19 14.79 -3.13
N LEU A 286 3.99 14.69 -3.69
CA LEU A 286 2.73 14.85 -2.95
C LEU A 286 2.50 13.74 -1.93
N ILE A 287 2.96 12.53 -2.22
CA ILE A 287 2.74 11.37 -1.35
C ILE A 287 3.40 11.52 0.03
N LEU A 288 4.51 12.26 0.10
CA LEU A 288 5.22 12.53 1.35
C LEU A 288 4.42 13.40 2.33
N PHE A 289 3.36 14.06 1.85
CA PHE A 289 2.53 14.98 2.62
C PHE A 289 1.09 14.49 2.79
N ALA A 290 0.60 13.60 1.92
CA ALA A 290 -0.78 13.14 1.96
C ALA A 290 -1.14 12.37 3.24
N TYR A 291 -0.16 11.77 3.93
CA TYR A 291 -0.41 11.04 5.18
C TYR A 291 -1.02 11.90 6.30
N PHE A 292 -0.89 13.23 6.25
CA PHE A 292 -1.50 14.13 7.23
C PHE A 292 -3.03 13.99 7.31
N HIS A 293 -3.69 13.44 6.29
CA HIS A 293 -5.12 13.14 6.39
C HIS A 293 -5.48 12.11 7.46
N HIS A 294 -4.51 11.31 7.94
CA HIS A 294 -4.71 10.39 9.06
C HIS A 294 -4.65 11.08 10.42
N LEU A 295 -4.26 12.36 10.44
CA LEU A 295 -3.94 13.13 11.65
C LEU A 295 -4.93 14.28 11.89
N TYR A 296 -6.06 14.34 11.19
CA TYR A 296 -7.04 15.42 11.35
C TYR A 296 -7.66 15.50 12.76
N MET A 297 -7.71 14.36 13.46
CA MET A 297 -8.20 14.30 14.85
C MET A 297 -7.12 14.63 15.90
N ASP A 298 -5.88 14.87 15.48
CA ASP A 298 -4.79 15.25 16.37
C ASP A 298 -4.73 16.78 16.48
N PHE A 299 -5.62 17.35 17.31
CA PHE A 299 -5.78 18.81 17.45
C PHE A 299 -4.54 19.55 18.00
N ALA A 300 -3.54 18.82 18.51
CA ALA A 300 -2.24 19.37 18.86
C ALA A 300 -1.41 19.77 17.62
N GLN A 301 -1.74 19.25 16.43
CA GLN A 301 -1.11 19.64 15.18
C GLN A 301 -1.52 21.07 14.76
N PRO A 302 -0.58 21.87 14.23
CA PRO A 302 -0.91 23.12 13.55
C PRO A 302 -1.94 22.92 12.44
N ARG A 303 -2.98 23.75 12.39
CA ARG A 303 -4.07 23.63 11.41
C ARG A 303 -3.62 23.67 9.94
N TRP A 304 -2.53 24.38 9.64
CA TRP A 304 -2.01 24.45 8.27
C TRP A 304 -1.51 23.09 7.77
N ILE A 305 -1.06 22.19 8.66
CA ILE A 305 -0.64 20.84 8.31
C ILE A 305 -1.84 20.01 7.83
N GLN A 306 -3.03 20.22 8.42
CA GLN A 306 -4.26 19.59 7.96
C GLN A 306 -4.63 20.05 6.55
N ALA A 307 -4.48 21.35 6.25
CA ALA A 307 -4.71 21.88 4.90
C ALA A 307 -3.73 21.27 3.88
N VAL A 308 -2.45 21.12 4.26
CA VAL A 308 -1.45 20.43 3.42
C VAL A 308 -1.87 18.98 3.13
N GLY A 309 -2.31 18.24 4.15
CA GLY A 309 -2.82 16.87 3.99
C GLY A 309 -3.98 16.79 3.00
N GLN A 310 -4.97 17.69 3.11
CA GLN A 310 -6.13 17.70 2.24
C GLN A 310 -5.75 18.06 0.80
N ILE A 311 -4.96 19.12 0.61
CA ILE A 311 -4.51 19.57 -0.71
C ILE A 311 -3.69 18.47 -1.40
N ALA A 312 -2.76 17.85 -0.68
CA ALA A 312 -1.94 16.77 -1.22
C ALA A 312 -2.79 15.56 -1.62
N SER A 313 -3.74 15.17 -0.77
CA SER A 313 -4.64 14.03 -1.02
C SER A 313 -5.53 14.24 -2.25
N TYR A 314 -6.13 15.43 -2.39
CA TYR A 314 -6.92 15.77 -3.57
C TYR A 314 -6.04 15.81 -4.82
N SER A 315 -4.85 16.40 -4.71
CA SER A 315 -3.92 16.53 -5.85
C SER A 315 -3.45 15.18 -6.35
N LEU A 316 -3.24 14.18 -5.47
CA LEU A 316 -2.87 12.81 -5.87
C LEU A 316 -3.96 12.09 -6.66
N SER A 317 -5.23 12.45 -6.47
CA SER A 317 -6.33 11.83 -7.21
C SER A 317 -6.31 12.17 -8.71
N VAL A 318 -5.73 13.32 -9.09
CA VAL A 318 -5.68 13.77 -10.48
C VAL A 318 -4.74 12.90 -11.34
N PRO A 319 -3.46 12.66 -10.97
CA PRO A 319 -2.61 11.66 -11.63
C PRO A 319 -3.25 10.28 -11.76
N ALA A 320 -3.86 9.78 -10.67
CA ALA A 320 -4.48 8.46 -10.66
C ALA A 320 -5.66 8.37 -11.65
N ALA A 321 -6.56 9.36 -11.63
CA ALA A 321 -7.71 9.40 -12.52
C ALA A 321 -7.29 9.61 -13.97
N VAL A 322 -6.59 10.71 -14.26
CA VAL A 322 -6.32 11.17 -15.64
C VAL A 322 -5.33 10.27 -16.35
N VAL A 323 -4.25 9.84 -15.67
CA VAL A 323 -3.18 9.12 -16.34
C VAL A 323 -3.40 7.61 -16.27
N SER A 324 -3.80 7.09 -15.11
CA SER A 324 -3.88 5.63 -14.92
C SER A 324 -5.27 5.07 -15.25
N ILE A 325 -6.34 5.59 -14.64
CA ILE A 325 -7.69 5.04 -14.84
C ILE A 325 -8.19 5.35 -16.25
N PHE A 326 -8.19 6.62 -16.67
CA PHE A 326 -8.56 6.99 -18.03
C PHE A 326 -7.60 6.39 -19.08
N GLY A 327 -6.29 6.34 -18.79
CA GLY A 327 -5.32 5.67 -19.64
C GLY A 327 -5.67 4.20 -19.88
N ALA A 328 -5.95 3.44 -18.83
CA ALA A 328 -6.33 2.03 -18.97
C ALA A 328 -7.66 1.88 -19.72
N LEU A 329 -8.65 2.72 -19.43
CA LEU A 329 -9.95 2.71 -20.11
C LEU A 329 -9.81 2.99 -21.61
N THR A 330 -8.98 3.95 -22.01
CA THR A 330 -8.75 4.26 -23.44
C THR A 330 -8.01 3.14 -24.17
N LEU A 331 -7.12 2.41 -23.48
CA LEU A 331 -6.51 1.20 -24.03
C LEU A 331 -7.53 0.09 -24.25
N VAL A 332 -8.46 -0.10 -23.30
CA VAL A 332 -9.52 -1.12 -23.39
C VAL A 332 -10.60 -0.74 -24.41
N TYR A 333 -11.00 0.53 -24.45
CA TYR A 333 -12.07 1.05 -25.30
C TYR A 333 -11.79 0.77 -26.79
N ALA A 334 -12.75 0.13 -27.46
CA ALA A 334 -12.64 -0.30 -28.86
C ALA A 334 -11.44 -1.23 -29.15
N SER A 335 -10.80 -1.81 -28.13
CA SER A 335 -9.82 -2.87 -28.35
C SER A 335 -10.52 -4.19 -28.69
N ARG A 336 -9.87 -5.03 -29.50
CA ARG A 336 -10.34 -6.40 -29.80
C ARG A 336 -9.76 -7.42 -28.80
N MET A 337 -9.54 -6.99 -27.56
CA MET A 337 -8.94 -7.84 -26.54
C MET A 337 -9.84 -9.03 -26.21
N ARG A 338 -9.23 -10.18 -25.89
CA ARG A 338 -9.97 -11.34 -25.38
C ARG A 338 -10.27 -11.15 -23.90
N TRP A 339 -11.53 -11.34 -23.53
CA TRP A 339 -11.99 -11.33 -22.14
C TRP A 339 -11.73 -12.70 -21.51
N THR A 340 -10.52 -12.87 -20.97
CA THR A 340 -10.13 -14.01 -20.14
C THR A 340 -10.28 -13.63 -18.67
N LEU A 341 -10.20 -14.61 -17.77
CA LEU A 341 -10.20 -14.33 -16.33
C LEU A 341 -9.13 -13.28 -15.95
N ALA A 342 -7.92 -13.40 -16.51
CA ALA A 342 -6.84 -12.47 -16.23
C ALA A 342 -7.16 -11.03 -16.66
N SER A 343 -7.71 -10.84 -17.87
CA SER A 343 -8.07 -9.49 -18.33
C SER A 343 -9.29 -8.91 -17.61
N MET A 344 -10.26 -9.75 -17.24
CA MET A 344 -11.36 -9.34 -16.37
C MET A 344 -10.85 -8.87 -15.00
N LEU A 345 -9.91 -9.59 -14.39
CA LEU A 345 -9.33 -9.21 -13.09
C LEU A 345 -8.55 -7.90 -13.16
N PHE A 346 -7.86 -7.59 -14.27
CA PHE A 346 -7.24 -6.27 -14.43
C PHE A 346 -8.29 -5.16 -14.43
N VAL A 347 -9.37 -5.31 -15.19
CA VAL A 347 -10.44 -4.30 -15.28
C VAL A 347 -11.18 -4.17 -13.94
N LEU A 348 -11.50 -5.28 -13.29
CA LEU A 348 -12.12 -5.29 -11.95
C LEU A 348 -11.21 -4.66 -10.90
N GLY A 349 -9.90 -4.88 -10.98
CA GLY A 349 -8.91 -4.24 -10.11
C GLY A 349 -8.89 -2.72 -10.29
N ILE A 350 -8.88 -2.23 -11.54
CA ILE A 350 -8.97 -0.79 -11.85
C ILE A 350 -10.30 -0.21 -11.38
N MET A 351 -11.41 -0.93 -11.56
CA MET A 351 -12.73 -0.53 -11.07
C MET A 351 -12.76 -0.43 -9.54
N GLY A 352 -12.27 -1.45 -8.84
CA GLY A 352 -12.17 -1.44 -7.38
C GLY A 352 -11.30 -0.30 -6.88
N TRP A 353 -10.19 -0.01 -7.57
CA TRP A 353 -9.35 1.14 -7.28
C TRP A 353 -10.09 2.46 -7.51
N ALA A 354 -10.84 2.61 -8.60
CA ALA A 354 -11.62 3.82 -8.87
C ALA A 354 -12.70 4.07 -7.79
N VAL A 355 -13.47 3.04 -7.44
CA VAL A 355 -14.51 3.12 -6.40
C VAL A 355 -13.91 3.44 -5.04
N GLY A 356 -12.85 2.72 -4.64
CA GLY A 356 -12.13 2.99 -3.40
C GLY A 356 -11.45 4.35 -3.38
N GLY A 357 -10.95 4.82 -4.54
CA GLY A 357 -10.33 6.12 -4.71
C GLY A 357 -11.32 7.27 -4.49
N VAL A 358 -12.55 7.16 -4.98
CA VAL A 358 -13.61 8.15 -4.70
C VAL A 358 -13.89 8.21 -3.20
N ALA A 359 -14.02 7.07 -2.53
CA ALA A 359 -14.21 7.03 -1.07
C ALA A 359 -13.03 7.68 -0.34
N ALA A 360 -11.79 7.42 -0.77
CA ALA A 360 -10.58 8.00 -0.18
C ALA A 360 -10.52 9.53 -0.36
N VAL A 361 -10.92 10.06 -1.52
CA VAL A 361 -11.02 11.52 -1.74
C VAL A 361 -12.01 12.12 -0.76
N ILE A 362 -13.19 11.52 -0.59
CA ILE A 362 -14.19 12.04 0.34
C ILE A 362 -13.66 11.99 1.78
N ASP A 363 -13.07 10.87 2.20
CA ASP A 363 -12.51 10.70 3.55
C ASP A 363 -11.33 11.64 3.85
N SER A 364 -10.56 12.04 2.82
CA SER A 364 -9.47 13.01 2.95
C SER A 364 -9.95 14.46 3.15
N THR A 365 -11.26 14.71 3.14
CA THR A 365 -11.87 16.01 3.43
C THR A 365 -11.97 16.22 4.93
N VAL A 366 -11.31 17.25 5.49
CA VAL A 366 -11.29 17.52 6.94
C VAL A 366 -12.69 17.53 7.54
N ALA A 367 -13.64 18.26 6.93
CA ALA A 367 -15.01 18.37 7.44
C ALA A 367 -15.74 17.02 7.51
N VAL A 368 -15.47 16.12 6.56
CA VAL A 368 -16.07 14.79 6.53
C VAL A 368 -15.38 13.86 7.52
N ASN A 369 -14.04 13.90 7.55
CA ASN A 369 -13.24 13.10 8.46
C ASN A 369 -13.60 13.41 9.93
N LEU A 370 -13.82 14.67 10.30
CA LEU A 370 -14.28 15.04 11.65
C LEU A 370 -15.54 14.31 12.12
N VAL A 371 -16.43 13.93 11.20
CA VAL A 371 -17.67 13.21 11.51
C VAL A 371 -17.49 11.69 11.44
N PHE A 372 -16.67 11.22 10.50
CA PHE A 372 -16.59 9.81 10.14
C PHE A 372 -15.28 9.12 10.53
N HIS A 373 -14.32 9.82 11.16
CA HIS A 373 -13.05 9.26 11.60
C HIS A 373 -13.29 8.01 12.46
N ASN A 374 -12.67 6.90 12.09
CA ASN A 374 -12.84 5.57 12.71
C ASN A 374 -14.28 5.01 12.73
N THR A 375 -15.26 5.66 12.07
CA THR A 375 -16.68 5.27 12.11
C THR A 375 -17.34 5.11 10.74
N TRP A 376 -16.71 5.58 9.64
CA TRP A 376 -17.24 5.43 8.28
C TRP A 376 -17.63 3.98 7.94
N ILE A 377 -16.80 3.02 8.33
CA ILE A 377 -17.02 1.58 8.07
C ILE A 377 -18.06 0.95 9.02
N ARG A 378 -18.62 1.73 9.96
CA ARG A 378 -19.50 1.22 11.01
C ARG A 378 -20.63 2.21 11.35
N ARG A 379 -21.52 2.46 10.40
CA ARG A 379 -22.87 2.96 10.73
C ARG A 379 -23.95 2.07 10.13
N ILE A 380 -24.26 0.99 10.84
CA ILE A 380 -25.66 0.54 10.93
C ILE A 380 -26.27 1.38 12.07
N PRO A 381 -27.28 2.22 11.82
CA PRO A 381 -27.95 2.95 12.88
C PRO A 381 -28.53 1.95 13.89
N ALA A 382 -28.27 2.18 15.18
CA ALA A 382 -28.78 1.33 16.27
C ALA A 382 -30.31 1.33 16.38
N SER A 383 -31.00 2.29 15.74
CA SER A 383 -32.45 2.24 15.55
C SER A 383 -32.92 3.17 14.41
N PRO A 384 -34.11 2.92 13.82
CA PRO A 384 -34.73 3.81 12.83
C PRO A 384 -34.99 5.23 13.34
N GLU A 385 -35.14 5.43 14.65
CA GLU A 385 -35.43 6.73 15.26
C GLU A 385 -34.19 7.61 15.42
N ALA A 386 -33.00 7.01 15.57
CA ALA A 386 -31.72 7.72 15.58
C ALA A 386 -31.37 8.28 14.19
N ALA A 387 -31.84 7.62 13.12
CA ALA A 387 -31.72 8.12 11.75
C ALA A 387 -32.60 9.36 11.52
N LYS A 388 -33.85 9.37 12.04
CA LYS A 388 -34.78 10.50 11.86
C LYS A 388 -34.31 11.78 12.58
N ARG A 389 -33.71 11.69 13.76
CA ARG A 389 -33.30 12.88 14.55
C ARG A 389 -32.09 13.64 14.00
N ARG A 390 -31.31 13.09 13.06
CA ARG A 390 -30.13 13.76 12.47
C ARG A 390 -30.34 14.32 11.06
N VAL A 391 -31.47 14.05 10.43
CA VAL A 391 -31.79 14.57 9.09
C VAL A 391 -32.19 16.05 9.12
N ASP A 392 -32.45 16.61 10.30
CA ASP A 392 -33.01 17.97 10.44
C ASP A 392 -31.98 19.12 10.54
N ARG A 393 -30.76 18.92 10.02
CA ARG A 393 -29.75 19.99 9.90
C ARG A 393 -29.18 20.08 8.49
N ARG A 394 -30.01 20.57 7.57
CA ARG A 394 -29.70 21.44 6.41
C ARG A 394 -28.47 21.19 5.49
N TRP A 395 -27.78 20.06 5.55
CA TRP A 395 -26.57 19.80 4.74
C TRP A 395 -26.62 18.57 3.82
N VAL A 396 -27.72 17.83 3.79
CA VAL A 396 -27.90 16.71 2.85
C VAL A 396 -28.59 17.21 1.59
N ARG A 397 -27.82 17.79 0.66
CA ARG A 397 -28.29 18.03 -0.72
C ARG A 397 -27.22 17.84 -1.80
N ILE A 398 -26.11 17.19 -1.46
CA ILE A 398 -25.09 16.79 -2.41
C ILE A 398 -24.76 15.33 -2.08
N VAL A 399 -24.89 14.45 -3.06
CA VAL A 399 -24.74 12.98 -2.98
C VAL A 399 -25.97 12.21 -2.50
N GLU A 400 -27.08 12.31 -3.24
CA GLU A 400 -28.00 11.16 -3.37
C GLU A 400 -27.69 10.41 -4.67
N PHE A 401 -26.89 9.36 -4.54
CA PHE A 401 -26.56 8.40 -5.61
C PHE A 401 -27.69 7.37 -5.78
N ARG A 402 -28.96 7.82 -5.70
CA ARG A 402 -30.15 6.96 -5.70
C ARG A 402 -30.93 6.96 -7.02
N GLU A 403 -30.61 7.86 -7.96
CA GLU A 403 -31.30 7.96 -9.25
C GLU A 403 -30.63 7.20 -10.41
N PHE A 404 -29.43 6.63 -10.23
CA PHE A 404 -28.73 5.93 -11.32
C PHE A 404 -29.14 4.44 -11.52
N LEU A 405 -30.09 3.92 -10.74
CA LEU A 405 -30.50 2.51 -10.82
C LEU A 405 -32.00 2.29 -11.09
N THR A 406 -32.76 3.32 -11.48
CA THR A 406 -34.21 3.16 -11.74
C THR A 406 -34.75 3.90 -12.96
N LEU A 407 -34.01 4.00 -14.06
CA LEU A 407 -34.60 4.39 -15.35
C LEU A 407 -33.89 3.70 -16.53
N GLY A 408 -34.67 2.92 -17.30
CA GLY A 408 -34.49 2.66 -18.73
C GLY A 408 -33.42 1.66 -19.14
#